data_AF-A0A3D0RQX2-F1
#
_entry.id   AF-A0A3D0RQX2-F1
#
_cell.length_a   1.000
_cell.length_b   1.000
_cell.length_c   1.000
_cell.angle_alpha   90.00
_cell.angle_beta   90.00
_cell.angle_gamma   90.00
#
_symmetry.space_group_name_H-M   'P 1'
#
loop_
_entity.id
_entity.type
_entity.pdbx_description
1 polymer ?
#
loop_
_entity_poly.entity_id
_entity_poly.type
_entity_poly.pdbx_seq_one_letter_code
_entity_poly.pdbx_strand_id
1 'polypeptide(L)'
;MLRSILIYFSQATWAQNLIMNWGYAWKIASRFVPGTKLEEALRVARDLNAKGYVTSLNQLGEHTHTPEDAQAVADQIYTILDALGADSALRTNLSIKLTQIGLGLDETLCAEILERILARAKKNNTFIRIDMEDTPYTEKTINLWYAMRAKGYENLGLVIQAYLYRSEADVRRLVNDGVRIRIVKGAYKEPAEKAYPQKADTDANYDLLTKILFDASLEKRSSLSDDGRIPPIPALATHDEKRIAFAKNYAEKIGLPKHAFEFQMLYGIRRDLQEQLMKDGYIMRVYIPFGPQWYPYFMRRLAERPANVWFFVSNFFRK
;
A
#
# COMPACT_ATOMS: atom_id res chain seq x y z
N MET A 1 2.05 21.96 -13.74
CA MET A 1 2.66 21.56 -15.03
C MET A 1 3.62 20.38 -14.88
N LEU A 2 4.68 20.47 -14.04
CA LEU A 2 5.68 19.39 -13.87
C LEU A 2 5.08 18.04 -13.40
N ARG A 3 4.17 18.04 -12.42
CA ARG A 3 3.49 16.82 -11.95
C ARG A 3 2.71 16.11 -13.06
N SER A 4 1.96 16.85 -13.87
CA SER A 4 1.17 16.29 -14.97
C SER A 4 2.06 15.71 -16.08
N ILE A 5 3.19 16.36 -16.36
CA ILE A 5 4.19 15.87 -17.33
C ILE A 5 4.84 14.56 -16.84
N LEU A 6 5.20 14.47 -15.55
CA LEU A 6 5.77 13.25 -14.98
C LEU A 6 4.76 12.10 -14.90
N ILE A 7 3.49 12.39 -14.62
CA ILE A 7 2.40 11.40 -14.70
C ILE A 7 2.23 10.92 -16.14
N TYR A 8 2.24 11.83 -17.13
CA TYR A 8 2.20 11.45 -18.54
C TYR A 8 3.38 10.54 -18.93
N PHE A 9 4.61 10.88 -18.54
CA PHE A 9 5.78 10.04 -18.80
C PHE A 9 5.75 8.68 -18.10
N SER A 10 4.99 8.53 -17.01
CA SER A 10 4.77 7.23 -16.36
C SER A 10 3.90 6.28 -17.19
N GLN A 11 3.16 6.80 -18.16
CA GLN A 11 2.26 6.05 -19.06
C GLN A 11 2.83 5.93 -20.49
N ALA A 12 3.97 6.56 -20.78
CA ALA A 12 4.55 6.62 -22.13
C ALA A 12 5.62 5.54 -22.34
N THR A 13 5.33 4.53 -23.15
CA THR A 13 6.19 3.36 -23.40
C THR A 13 7.54 3.73 -24.03
N TRP A 14 7.59 4.75 -24.90
CA TRP A 14 8.84 5.22 -25.51
C TRP A 14 9.81 5.83 -24.47
N ALA A 15 9.26 6.56 -23.49
CA ALA A 15 10.04 7.19 -22.43
C ALA A 15 10.56 6.13 -21.44
N GLN A 16 9.73 5.12 -21.15
CA GLN A 16 10.11 3.96 -20.37
C GLN A 16 11.31 3.23 -20.99
N ASN A 17 11.25 2.89 -22.28
CA ASN A 17 12.33 2.17 -22.96
C ASN A 17 13.66 2.95 -22.96
N LEU A 18 13.60 4.27 -23.13
CA LEU A 18 14.79 5.13 -23.10
C LEU A 18 15.41 5.21 -21.71
N ILE A 19 14.60 5.34 -20.66
CA ILE A 19 15.08 5.50 -19.28
C ILE A 19 15.51 4.17 -18.66
N MET A 20 14.84 3.06 -18.98
CA MET A 20 15.20 1.74 -18.46
C MET A 20 16.56 1.24 -18.98
N ASN A 21 16.99 1.69 -20.16
CA ASN A 21 18.30 1.36 -20.73
C ASN A 21 19.45 2.19 -20.13
N TRP A 22 19.16 3.12 -19.22
CA TRP A 22 20.18 3.97 -18.61
C TRP A 22 20.51 3.50 -17.18
N GLY A 23 21.70 2.94 -16.98
CA GLY A 23 22.13 2.41 -15.67
C GLY A 23 22.08 3.42 -14.51
N TYR A 24 22.14 4.73 -14.81
CA TYR A 24 22.00 5.79 -13.81
C TYR A 24 20.56 5.95 -13.31
N ALA A 25 19.56 5.68 -14.16
CA ALA A 25 18.15 5.70 -13.76
C ALA A 25 17.87 4.64 -12.69
N TRP A 26 18.46 3.45 -12.82
CA TRP A 26 18.38 2.41 -11.80
C TRP A 26 19.01 2.83 -10.47
N LYS A 27 20.15 3.54 -10.49
CA LYS A 27 20.80 4.04 -9.26
C LYS A 27 19.90 5.01 -8.46
N ILE A 28 19.04 5.76 -9.13
CA ILE A 28 18.08 6.66 -8.47
C ILE A 28 16.83 5.88 -8.05
N ALA A 29 16.30 5.02 -8.93
CA ALA A 29 15.13 4.20 -8.66
C ALA A 29 15.35 3.25 -7.47
N SER A 30 16.57 2.72 -7.30
CA SER A 30 16.94 1.77 -6.24
C SER A 30 16.78 2.34 -4.83
N ARG A 31 16.71 3.67 -4.69
CA ARG A 31 16.37 4.33 -3.43
C ARG A 31 14.92 4.08 -3.00
N PHE A 32 14.03 3.84 -3.95
CA PHE A 32 12.58 3.68 -3.77
C PHE A 32 12.07 2.26 -4.08
N VAL A 33 12.84 1.48 -4.85
CA VAL A 33 12.55 0.09 -5.24
C VAL A 33 13.81 -0.74 -4.97
N PRO A 34 13.85 -1.62 -3.96
CA PRO A 34 15.10 -2.26 -3.55
C PRO A 34 15.64 -3.30 -4.54
N GLY A 35 14.83 -3.74 -5.51
CA GLY A 35 15.22 -4.75 -6.49
C GLY A 35 14.10 -5.08 -7.47
N THR A 36 14.46 -5.80 -8.53
CA THR A 36 13.50 -6.33 -9.52
C THR A 36 13.12 -7.76 -9.23
N LYS A 37 13.83 -8.45 -8.32
CA LYS A 37 13.58 -9.84 -7.95
C LYS A 37 13.05 -9.98 -6.52
N LEU A 38 12.37 -11.09 -6.26
CA LEU A 38 11.78 -11.39 -4.95
C LEU A 38 12.87 -11.52 -3.86
N GLU A 39 14.00 -12.14 -4.16
CA GLU A 39 15.08 -12.37 -3.20
C GLU A 39 15.67 -11.05 -2.68
N GLU A 40 15.73 -10.03 -3.52
CA GLU A 40 16.20 -8.69 -3.16
C GLU A 40 15.20 -8.00 -2.23
N ALA A 41 13.91 -8.13 -2.51
CA ALA A 41 12.85 -7.61 -1.66
C ALA A 41 12.82 -8.30 -0.29
N LEU A 42 12.98 -9.63 -0.26
CA LEU A 42 13.06 -10.42 0.98
C LEU A 42 14.30 -10.05 1.79
N ARG A 43 15.46 -9.85 1.17
CA ARG A 43 16.68 -9.37 1.86
C ARG A 43 16.41 -8.04 2.56
N VAL A 44 15.82 -7.07 1.86
CA VAL A 44 15.50 -5.77 2.44
C VAL A 44 14.42 -5.88 3.53
N ALA A 45 13.44 -6.77 3.37
CA ALA A 45 12.45 -7.03 4.41
C ALA A 45 13.11 -7.58 5.69
N ARG A 46 14.06 -8.53 5.57
CA ARG A 46 14.84 -9.03 6.71
C ARG A 46 15.65 -7.93 7.39
N ASP A 47 16.37 -7.11 6.62
CA ASP A 47 17.17 -6.01 7.15
C ASP A 47 16.33 -4.99 7.93
N LEU A 48 15.09 -4.74 7.46
CA LEU A 48 14.14 -3.87 8.14
C LEU A 48 13.54 -4.55 9.38
N ASN A 49 13.17 -5.84 9.30
CA ASN A 49 12.66 -6.59 10.45
C ASN A 49 13.69 -6.70 11.57
N ALA A 50 14.98 -6.89 11.24
CA ALA A 50 16.08 -6.88 12.22
C ALA A 50 16.23 -5.53 12.94
N LYS A 51 15.76 -4.43 12.34
CA LYS A 51 15.73 -3.08 12.93
C LYS A 51 14.40 -2.78 13.63
N GLY A 52 13.51 -3.77 13.76
CA GLY A 52 12.23 -3.65 14.46
C GLY A 52 11.05 -3.20 13.60
N TYR A 53 11.27 -2.85 12.33
CA TYR A 53 10.17 -2.51 11.41
C TYR A 53 9.35 -3.75 11.08
N VAL A 54 8.07 -3.56 10.77
CA VAL A 54 7.28 -4.55 10.03
C VAL A 54 7.20 -4.13 8.57
N THR A 55 6.85 -5.05 7.67
CA THR A 55 6.98 -4.81 6.23
C THR A 55 5.75 -5.25 5.45
N SER A 56 5.58 -4.68 4.26
CA SER A 56 4.53 -5.05 3.29
C SER A 56 5.19 -5.15 1.92
N LEU A 57 5.25 -6.33 1.33
CA LEU A 57 5.73 -6.48 -0.05
C LEU A 57 4.62 -6.06 -1.02
N ASN A 58 5.00 -5.48 -2.15
CA ASN A 58 4.12 -5.32 -3.29
C ASN A 58 4.90 -5.59 -4.57
N GLN A 59 4.44 -6.56 -5.34
CA GLN A 59 4.96 -6.76 -6.67
C GLN A 59 4.39 -5.70 -7.62
N LEU A 60 5.28 -5.01 -8.32
CA LEU A 60 4.94 -4.02 -9.31
C LEU A 60 4.54 -4.70 -10.61
N GLY A 61 3.35 -4.35 -11.08
CA GLY A 61 2.72 -4.88 -12.27
C GLY A 61 1.66 -3.91 -12.79
N GLU A 62 1.31 -4.06 -14.06
CA GLU A 62 0.23 -3.34 -14.74
C GLU A 62 -1.08 -4.14 -14.73
N HIS A 63 -2.15 -3.53 -15.24
CA HIS A 63 -3.43 -4.20 -15.41
C HIS A 63 -3.26 -5.41 -16.33
N THR A 64 -3.85 -6.54 -15.97
CA THR A 64 -3.85 -7.72 -16.84
C THR A 64 -4.96 -7.62 -17.87
N HIS A 65 -4.66 -7.99 -19.11
CA HIS A 65 -5.59 -7.87 -20.24
C HIS A 65 -6.12 -9.22 -20.73
N THR A 66 -5.51 -10.33 -20.31
CA THR A 66 -5.93 -11.69 -20.64
C THR A 66 -6.07 -12.55 -19.37
N PRO A 67 -6.89 -13.63 -19.40
CA PRO A 67 -6.96 -14.58 -18.29
C PRO A 67 -5.61 -15.22 -17.98
N GLU A 68 -4.79 -15.48 -19.01
CA GLU A 68 -3.46 -16.05 -18.88
C GLU A 68 -2.51 -15.12 -18.13
N ASP A 69 -2.55 -13.81 -18.41
CA ASP A 69 -1.79 -12.81 -17.66
C ASP A 69 -2.20 -12.78 -16.18
N ALA A 70 -3.51 -12.82 -15.91
CA ALA A 70 -4.04 -12.83 -14.54
C ALA A 70 -3.58 -14.08 -13.77
N GLN A 71 -3.57 -15.25 -14.41
CA GLN A 71 -3.05 -16.48 -13.81
C GLN A 71 -1.53 -16.42 -13.62
N ALA A 72 -0.78 -15.86 -14.56
CA ALA A 72 0.67 -15.69 -14.43
C ALA A 72 1.03 -14.76 -13.25
N VAL A 73 0.27 -13.69 -13.02
CA VAL A 73 0.41 -12.85 -11.82
C VAL A 73 0.05 -13.64 -10.56
N ALA A 74 -1.03 -14.43 -10.59
CA ALA A 74 -1.40 -15.28 -9.45
C ALA A 74 -0.28 -16.27 -9.07
N ASP A 75 0.39 -16.87 -10.05
CA ASP A 75 1.51 -17.79 -9.83
C ASP A 75 2.72 -17.09 -9.20
N GLN A 76 2.97 -15.84 -9.58
CA GLN A 76 3.98 -15.01 -8.93
C GLN A 76 3.60 -14.68 -7.48
N ILE A 77 2.33 -14.34 -7.24
CA ILE A 77 1.80 -14.14 -5.88
C ILE A 77 1.96 -15.41 -5.04
N TYR A 78 1.71 -16.59 -5.61
CA TYR A 78 1.92 -17.87 -4.92
C TYR A 78 3.38 -18.07 -4.53
N THR A 79 4.31 -17.76 -5.43
CA THR A 79 5.75 -17.84 -5.16
C THR A 79 6.15 -16.92 -4.00
N ILE A 80 5.62 -15.70 -3.97
CA ILE A 80 5.85 -14.75 -2.87
C ILE A 80 5.30 -15.31 -1.56
N LEU A 81 4.07 -15.82 -1.57
CA LEU A 81 3.43 -16.36 -0.38
C LEU A 81 4.19 -17.56 0.20
N ASP A 82 4.69 -18.45 -0.65
CA ASP A 82 5.49 -19.58 -0.19
C ASP A 82 6.81 -19.13 0.42
N ALA A 83 7.48 -18.15 -0.19
CA ALA A 83 8.72 -17.60 0.35
C ALA A 83 8.50 -16.93 1.71
N LEU A 84 7.37 -16.22 1.90
CA LEU A 84 6.97 -15.66 3.19
C LEU A 84 6.60 -16.75 4.21
N GLY A 85 5.95 -17.83 3.77
CA GLY A 85 5.59 -18.98 4.62
C GLY A 85 6.81 -19.79 5.08
N ALA A 86 7.83 -19.90 4.24
CA ALA A 86 9.06 -20.64 4.52
C ALA A 86 9.96 -19.94 5.55
N ASP A 87 9.81 -18.63 5.74
CA ASP A 87 10.62 -17.83 6.66
C ASP A 87 9.74 -17.24 7.76
N SER A 88 9.53 -18.01 8.84
CA SER A 88 8.66 -17.62 9.95
C SER A 88 9.16 -16.39 10.72
N ALA A 89 10.44 -16.02 10.59
CA ALA A 89 11.00 -14.82 11.21
C ALA A 89 10.62 -13.54 10.47
N LEU A 90 10.16 -13.63 9.22
CA LEU A 90 9.69 -12.45 8.47
C LEU A 90 8.39 -11.90 9.06
N ARG A 91 8.43 -10.63 9.44
CA ARG A 91 7.29 -9.84 9.93
C ARG A 91 6.65 -9.04 8.79
N THR A 92 6.28 -9.78 7.74
CA THR A 92 5.94 -9.22 6.42
C THR A 92 4.56 -9.67 5.97
N ASN A 93 3.77 -8.75 5.43
CA ASN A 93 2.52 -9.05 4.72
C ASN A 93 2.61 -8.70 3.23
N LEU A 94 1.55 -9.00 2.46
CA LEU A 94 1.55 -8.81 1.01
C LEU A 94 0.42 -7.86 0.58
N SER A 95 0.76 -6.86 -0.21
CA SER A 95 -0.17 -5.93 -0.86
C SER A 95 -0.35 -6.32 -2.34
N ILE A 96 -1.60 -6.49 -2.77
CA ILE A 96 -1.97 -6.85 -4.16
C ILE A 96 -2.98 -5.85 -4.73
N LYS A 97 -3.09 -5.79 -6.06
CA LYS A 97 -4.14 -5.04 -6.78
C LYS A 97 -5.03 -6.03 -7.52
N LEU A 98 -6.34 -5.83 -7.46
CA LEU A 98 -7.28 -6.80 -8.03
C LEU A 98 -7.29 -6.74 -9.57
N THR A 99 -6.98 -5.58 -10.15
CA THR A 99 -6.86 -5.47 -11.62
C THR A 99 -5.70 -6.27 -12.20
N GLN A 100 -4.67 -6.58 -11.40
CA GLN A 100 -3.56 -7.45 -11.81
C GLN A 100 -3.96 -8.94 -11.81
N ILE A 101 -5.11 -9.28 -11.23
CA ILE A 101 -5.64 -10.64 -11.20
C ILE A 101 -7.02 -10.72 -11.87
N GLY A 102 -7.30 -9.78 -12.78
CA GLY A 102 -8.46 -9.87 -13.66
C GLY A 102 -9.68 -9.02 -13.29
N LEU A 103 -9.66 -8.15 -12.26
CA LEU A 103 -10.86 -7.36 -11.91
C LEU A 103 -11.43 -6.51 -13.05
N GLY A 104 -10.55 -5.96 -13.89
CA GLY A 104 -10.94 -5.18 -15.07
C GLY A 104 -11.36 -6.03 -16.27
N LEU A 105 -11.14 -7.34 -16.21
CA LEU A 105 -11.40 -8.29 -17.28
C LEU A 105 -12.67 -9.10 -17.01
N ASP A 106 -12.70 -9.83 -15.89
CA ASP A 106 -13.79 -10.70 -15.46
C ASP A 106 -13.79 -10.78 -13.92
N GLU A 107 -14.89 -10.33 -13.31
CA GLU A 107 -15.03 -10.31 -11.85
C GLU A 107 -15.12 -11.72 -11.24
N THR A 108 -15.67 -12.69 -11.96
CA THR A 108 -15.74 -14.10 -11.52
C THR A 108 -14.34 -14.70 -11.53
N LEU A 109 -13.58 -14.52 -12.61
CA LEU A 109 -12.17 -14.96 -12.68
C LEU A 109 -11.36 -14.34 -11.54
N CYS A 110 -11.50 -13.03 -11.32
CA CYS A 110 -10.82 -12.34 -10.24
C CYS A 110 -11.18 -12.92 -8.86
N ALA A 111 -12.45 -13.25 -8.63
CA ALA A 111 -12.92 -13.83 -7.38
C ALA A 111 -12.31 -15.22 -7.13
N GLU A 112 -12.26 -16.07 -8.16
CA GLU A 112 -11.66 -17.42 -8.08
C GLU A 112 -10.16 -17.37 -7.80
N ILE A 113 -9.43 -16.49 -8.50
CA ILE A 113 -8.00 -16.28 -8.28
C ILE A 113 -7.75 -15.74 -6.88
N LEU A 114 -8.52 -14.73 -6.45
CA LEU A 114 -8.41 -14.15 -5.12
C LEU A 114 -8.64 -15.20 -4.02
N GLU A 115 -9.66 -16.06 -4.17
CA GLU A 115 -9.92 -17.14 -3.21
C GLU A 115 -8.72 -18.08 -3.08
N ARG A 116 -8.13 -18.51 -4.20
CA ARG A 116 -6.93 -19.36 -4.19
C ARG A 116 -5.73 -18.67 -3.54
N ILE A 117 -5.54 -17.37 -3.77
CA ILE A 117 -4.52 -16.55 -3.11
C ILE A 117 -4.76 -16.52 -1.59
N LEU A 118 -5.99 -16.28 -1.14
CA LEU A 118 -6.33 -16.21 0.27
C LEU A 118 -6.16 -17.55 0.99
N ALA A 119 -6.53 -18.66 0.34
CA ALA A 119 -6.31 -20.01 0.85
C ALA A 119 -4.82 -20.29 1.06
N ARG A 120 -3.97 -19.96 0.08
CA ARG A 120 -2.51 -20.12 0.20
C ARG A 120 -1.92 -19.18 1.25
N ALA A 121 -2.38 -17.93 1.30
CA ALA A 121 -1.94 -16.96 2.29
C ALA A 121 -2.31 -17.40 3.72
N LYS A 122 -3.49 -18.01 3.92
CA LYS A 122 -3.91 -18.59 5.20
C LYS A 122 -2.99 -19.74 5.61
N LYS A 123 -2.64 -20.65 4.69
CA LYS A 123 -1.67 -21.73 4.94
C LYS A 123 -0.29 -21.20 5.35
N ASN A 124 0.15 -20.10 4.74
CA ASN A 124 1.45 -19.47 5.00
C ASN A 124 1.39 -18.38 6.09
N ASN A 125 0.29 -18.32 6.86
CA ASN A 125 0.04 -17.31 7.90
C ASN A 125 0.43 -15.88 7.45
N THR A 126 -0.07 -15.47 6.29
CA THR A 126 0.24 -14.19 5.67
C THR A 126 -1.05 -13.39 5.48
N PHE A 127 -0.99 -12.13 5.90
CA PHE A 127 -2.07 -11.17 5.67
C PHE A 127 -2.00 -10.60 4.25
N ILE A 128 -3.15 -10.49 3.60
CA ILE A 128 -3.30 -9.84 2.29
C ILE A 128 -3.93 -8.47 2.46
N ARG A 129 -3.26 -7.44 1.97
CA ARG A 129 -3.84 -6.11 1.79
C ARG A 129 -4.27 -5.94 0.34
N ILE A 130 -5.55 -5.69 0.11
CA ILE A 130 -6.03 -5.28 -1.20
C ILE A 130 -5.84 -3.77 -1.33
N ASP A 131 -4.91 -3.36 -2.19
CA ASP A 131 -4.69 -1.97 -2.53
C ASP A 131 -5.88 -1.44 -3.34
N MET A 132 -6.36 -0.24 -2.97
CA MET A 132 -7.51 0.39 -3.63
C MET A 132 -7.06 1.15 -4.86
N GLU A 133 -7.75 0.88 -5.96
CA GLU A 133 -7.48 1.45 -7.28
C GLU A 133 -8.39 2.67 -7.53
N ASP A 134 -8.55 3.12 -8.77
CA ASP A 134 -9.39 4.26 -9.11
C ASP A 134 -10.89 3.97 -8.94
N THR A 135 -11.71 5.02 -8.98
CA THR A 135 -13.14 4.95 -8.62
C THR A 135 -13.99 3.91 -9.35
N PRO A 136 -13.74 3.50 -10.61
CA PRO A 136 -14.47 2.41 -11.25
C PRO A 136 -14.36 1.07 -10.52
N TYR A 137 -13.29 0.84 -9.74
CA TYR A 137 -13.02 -0.42 -9.06
C TYR A 137 -13.36 -0.41 -7.57
N THR A 138 -13.70 0.75 -6.98
CA THR A 138 -13.87 0.88 -5.53
C THR A 138 -14.98 -0.03 -4.98
N GLU A 139 -16.19 0.05 -5.54
CA GLU A 139 -17.31 -0.80 -5.07
C GLU A 139 -17.04 -2.28 -5.34
N LYS A 140 -16.53 -2.61 -6.53
CA LYS A 140 -16.20 -3.99 -6.91
C LYS A 140 -15.20 -4.63 -5.93
N THR A 141 -14.19 -3.86 -5.54
CA THR A 141 -13.19 -4.27 -4.56
C THR A 141 -13.80 -4.53 -3.19
N ILE A 142 -14.68 -3.63 -2.72
CA ILE A 142 -15.39 -3.81 -1.44
C ILE A 142 -16.31 -5.04 -1.49
N ASN A 143 -17.06 -5.23 -2.59
CA ASN A 143 -17.94 -6.37 -2.77
C ASN A 143 -17.18 -7.70 -2.80
N LEU A 144 -16.03 -7.76 -3.47
CA LEU A 144 -15.18 -8.95 -3.45
C LEU A 144 -14.63 -9.25 -2.05
N TRP A 145 -14.29 -8.22 -1.26
CA TRP A 145 -13.92 -8.43 0.14
C TRP A 145 -15.06 -9.08 0.92
N TYR A 146 -16.30 -8.58 0.79
CA TYR A 146 -17.47 -9.19 1.43
C TYR A 146 -17.70 -10.63 0.98
N ALA A 147 -17.58 -10.91 -0.33
CA ALA A 147 -17.70 -12.25 -0.87
C ALA A 147 -16.67 -13.22 -0.26
N MET A 148 -15.42 -12.77 -0.09
CA MET A 148 -14.38 -13.58 0.56
C MET A 148 -14.63 -13.74 2.07
N ARG A 149 -15.16 -12.72 2.76
CA ARG A 149 -15.55 -12.85 4.16
C ARG A 149 -16.69 -13.85 4.36
N ALA A 150 -17.69 -13.85 3.49
CA ALA A 150 -18.79 -14.81 3.52
C ALA A 150 -18.30 -16.26 3.36
N LYS A 151 -17.16 -16.46 2.66
CA LYS A 151 -16.46 -17.75 2.55
C LYS A 151 -15.54 -18.07 3.74
N GLY A 152 -15.47 -17.21 4.76
CA GLY A 152 -14.71 -17.45 5.99
C GLY A 152 -13.23 -17.02 5.96
N TYR A 153 -12.81 -16.22 4.97
CA TYR A 153 -11.45 -15.68 4.94
C TYR A 153 -11.31 -14.47 5.87
N GLU A 154 -10.32 -14.48 6.76
CA GLU A 154 -10.10 -13.39 7.76
C GLU A 154 -8.75 -12.69 7.60
N ASN A 155 -7.85 -13.28 6.82
CA ASN A 155 -6.50 -12.83 6.57
C ASN A 155 -6.42 -11.77 5.47
N LEU A 156 -7.45 -10.95 5.30
CA LEU A 156 -7.47 -9.86 4.33
C LEU A 156 -8.02 -8.53 4.86
N GLY A 157 -7.58 -7.43 4.28
CA GLY A 157 -8.14 -6.10 4.53
C GLY A 157 -8.00 -5.16 3.34
N LEU A 158 -8.58 -3.97 3.47
CA LEU A 158 -8.76 -3.03 2.37
C LEU A 158 -7.93 -1.76 2.54
N VAL A 159 -7.70 -1.05 1.45
CA VAL A 159 -7.27 0.35 1.46
C VAL A 159 -8.49 1.26 1.24
N ILE A 160 -8.54 2.42 1.90
CA ILE A 160 -9.54 3.46 1.64
C ILE A 160 -8.83 4.80 1.41
N GLN A 161 -9.35 5.59 0.46
CA GLN A 161 -8.72 6.82 -0.03
C GLN A 161 -9.48 8.06 0.47
N ALA A 162 -8.91 8.82 1.39
CA ALA A 162 -9.56 9.95 2.05
C ALA A 162 -10.03 11.08 1.13
N TYR A 163 -9.52 11.17 -0.11
CA TYR A 163 -9.97 12.17 -1.08
C TYR A 163 -11.38 11.90 -1.66
N LEU A 164 -12.01 10.75 -1.45
CA LEU A 164 -13.33 10.45 -2.01
C LEU A 164 -14.43 10.84 -1.05
N TYR A 165 -15.52 11.43 -1.58
CA TYR A 165 -16.70 11.78 -0.78
C TYR A 165 -17.34 10.55 -0.10
N ARG A 166 -17.29 9.39 -0.76
CA ARG A 166 -17.87 8.13 -0.26
C ARG A 166 -17.13 7.51 0.93
N SER A 167 -15.88 7.89 1.18
CA SER A 167 -14.99 7.15 2.07
C SER A 167 -15.41 7.14 3.54
N GLU A 168 -16.09 8.18 4.03
CA GLU A 168 -16.62 8.15 5.40
C GLU A 168 -17.65 7.03 5.58
N ALA A 169 -18.63 6.96 4.68
CA ALA A 169 -19.68 5.94 4.73
C ALA A 169 -19.08 4.53 4.60
N ASP A 170 -18.12 4.34 3.68
CA ASP A 170 -17.43 3.06 3.53
C ASP A 170 -16.67 2.68 4.79
N VAL A 171 -15.87 3.58 5.38
CA VAL A 171 -15.09 3.26 6.59
C VAL A 171 -16.02 2.88 7.73
N ARG A 172 -17.10 3.64 7.97
CA ARG A 172 -18.07 3.33 9.04
C ARG A 172 -18.67 1.93 8.89
N ARG A 173 -19.10 1.59 7.67
CA ARG A 173 -19.62 0.25 7.35
C ARG A 173 -18.55 -0.82 7.59
N LEU A 174 -17.37 -0.64 6.99
CA LEU A 174 -16.29 -1.63 7.01
C LEU A 174 -15.71 -1.88 8.41
N VAL A 175 -15.56 -0.86 9.25
CA VAL A 175 -15.05 -1.07 10.62
C VAL A 175 -16.02 -1.85 11.48
N ASN A 176 -17.34 -1.67 11.29
CA ASN A 176 -18.37 -2.46 11.99
C ASN A 176 -18.21 -3.96 11.67
N ASP A 177 -17.87 -4.27 10.42
CA ASP A 177 -17.62 -5.64 9.95
C ASP A 177 -16.22 -6.18 10.30
N GLY A 178 -15.42 -5.42 11.04
CA GLY A 178 -14.10 -5.83 11.53
C GLY A 178 -12.99 -5.76 10.47
N VAL A 179 -13.21 -5.01 9.39
CA VAL A 179 -12.20 -4.83 8.34
C VAL A 179 -11.00 -4.12 8.94
N ARG A 180 -9.80 -4.69 8.72
CA ARG A 180 -8.55 -3.95 8.91
C ARG A 180 -8.39 -3.00 7.74
N ILE A 181 -8.21 -1.71 7.96
CA ILE A 181 -8.19 -0.68 6.91
C ILE A 181 -6.86 0.07 6.92
N ARG A 182 -6.22 0.14 5.74
CA ARG A 182 -5.17 1.11 5.49
C ARG A 182 -5.80 2.37 4.91
N ILE A 183 -5.62 3.52 5.55
CA ILE A 183 -6.04 4.79 4.95
C ILE A 183 -4.88 5.47 4.24
N VAL A 184 -5.18 6.04 3.08
CA VAL A 184 -4.29 6.87 2.26
C VAL A 184 -5.02 8.15 1.88
N LYS A 185 -4.32 9.16 1.37
CA LYS A 185 -5.01 10.32 0.77
C LYS A 185 -5.74 9.95 -0.53
N GLY A 186 -5.08 9.17 -1.39
CA GLY A 186 -5.51 8.88 -2.75
C GLY A 186 -4.40 9.20 -3.73
N ALA A 187 -4.25 8.39 -4.78
CA ALA A 187 -3.12 8.45 -5.71
C ALA A 187 -3.54 8.69 -7.16
N TYR A 188 -4.83 8.53 -7.47
CA TYR A 188 -5.36 8.66 -8.83
C TYR A 188 -5.85 10.08 -9.11
N LYS A 189 -6.04 10.39 -10.39
CA LYS A 189 -6.65 11.65 -10.80
C LYS A 189 -8.14 11.41 -10.97
N GLU A 190 -8.90 11.74 -9.94
CA GLU A 190 -10.36 11.58 -9.93
C GLU A 190 -11.07 12.87 -10.34
N PRO A 191 -12.29 12.76 -10.91
CA PRO A 191 -13.10 13.91 -11.26
C PRO A 191 -13.69 14.57 -10.00
N ALA A 192 -13.98 15.87 -10.06
CA ALA A 192 -14.37 16.68 -8.89
C ALA A 192 -15.73 16.28 -8.31
N GLU A 193 -16.56 15.58 -9.09
CA GLU A 193 -17.84 15.00 -8.70
C GLU A 193 -17.68 13.78 -7.77
N LYS A 194 -16.48 13.17 -7.74
CA LYS A 194 -16.19 11.99 -6.91
C LYS A 194 -15.19 12.25 -5.78
N ALA A 195 -14.32 13.24 -5.95
CA ALA A 195 -13.22 13.49 -5.04
C ALA A 195 -13.07 14.98 -4.69
N TYR A 196 -12.65 15.24 -3.45
CA TYR A 196 -12.31 16.56 -2.97
C TYR A 196 -11.23 17.21 -3.86
N PRO A 197 -11.51 18.33 -4.53
CA PRO A 197 -10.52 18.99 -5.38
C PRO A 197 -9.46 19.72 -4.54
N GLN A 198 -9.83 20.18 -3.35
CA GLN A 198 -8.93 20.91 -2.44
C GLN A 198 -8.23 19.96 -1.49
N LYS A 199 -6.92 20.17 -1.33
CA LYS A 199 -6.09 19.40 -0.38
C LYS A 199 -6.59 19.52 1.06
N ALA A 200 -7.10 20.69 1.45
CA ALA A 200 -7.59 20.93 2.81
C ALA A 200 -8.74 19.99 3.17
N ASP A 201 -9.67 19.75 2.25
CA ASP A 201 -10.82 18.87 2.49
C ASP A 201 -10.37 17.39 2.54
N THR A 202 -9.46 16.96 1.66
CA THR A 202 -8.85 15.62 1.75
C THR A 202 -8.12 15.41 3.07
N ASP A 203 -7.39 16.42 3.53
CA ASP A 203 -6.67 16.38 4.80
C ASP A 203 -7.62 16.29 6.00
N ALA A 204 -8.69 17.09 6.00
CA ALA A 204 -9.72 17.06 7.02
C ALA A 204 -10.44 15.71 7.05
N ASN A 205 -10.78 15.15 5.88
CA ASN A 205 -11.39 13.84 5.79
C ASN A 205 -10.43 12.73 6.26
N TYR A 206 -9.13 12.80 5.93
CA TYR A 206 -8.14 11.84 6.44
C TYR A 206 -8.11 11.83 7.98
N ASP A 207 -8.15 13.00 8.61
CA ASP A 207 -8.21 13.15 10.06
C ASP A 207 -9.53 12.60 10.63
N LEU A 208 -10.66 12.84 9.96
CA LEU A 208 -11.96 12.25 10.32
C LEU A 208 -11.95 10.71 10.27
N LEU A 209 -11.48 10.13 9.16
CA LEU A 209 -11.39 8.67 9.00
C LEU A 209 -10.45 8.06 10.04
N THR A 210 -9.35 8.74 10.38
CA THR A 210 -8.44 8.32 11.45
C THR A 210 -9.18 8.19 12.78
N LYS A 211 -10.03 9.16 13.14
CA LYS A 211 -10.82 9.09 14.38
C LYS A 211 -11.73 7.86 14.39
N ILE A 212 -12.50 7.64 13.31
CA ILE A 212 -13.42 6.52 13.19
C ILE A 212 -12.69 5.18 13.37
N LEU A 213 -11.51 5.05 12.74
CA LEU A 213 -10.71 3.83 12.86
C LEU A 213 -10.11 3.63 14.25
N PHE A 214 -9.73 4.71 14.93
CA PHE A 214 -9.15 4.66 16.27
C PHE A 214 -10.21 4.29 17.30
N ASP A 215 -11.41 4.87 17.20
CA ASP A 215 -12.55 4.54 18.05
C ASP A 215 -12.91 3.04 17.87
N ALA A 216 -12.97 2.55 16.63
CA ALA A 216 -13.19 1.14 16.34
C ALA A 216 -12.05 0.22 16.85
N SER A 217 -10.80 0.66 16.76
CA SER A 217 -9.64 -0.08 17.27
C SER A 217 -9.69 -0.22 18.79
N LEU A 218 -10.09 0.86 19.48
CA LEU A 218 -10.24 0.88 20.93
C LEU A 218 -11.35 -0.09 21.38
N GLU A 219 -12.52 0.01 20.75
CA GLU A 219 -13.68 -0.84 21.03
C GLU A 219 -13.36 -2.32 20.83
N LYS A 220 -12.73 -2.65 19.69
CA LYS A 220 -12.41 -4.03 19.31
C LYS A 220 -11.09 -4.55 19.87
N ARG A 221 -10.37 -3.73 20.64
CA ARG A 221 -9.04 -4.02 21.20
C ARG A 221 -8.08 -4.57 20.14
N SER A 222 -8.08 -3.95 18.96
CA SER A 222 -7.26 -4.42 17.85
C SER A 222 -5.78 -4.14 18.11
N SER A 223 -4.93 -5.11 17.78
CA SER A 223 -3.47 -4.98 17.88
C SER A 223 -2.79 -5.63 16.69
N LEU A 224 -1.50 -5.32 16.53
CA LEU A 224 -0.60 -6.10 15.68
C LEU A 224 -0.47 -7.53 16.24
N SER A 225 -0.48 -8.54 15.36
CA SER A 225 -0.16 -9.92 15.76
C SER A 225 1.29 -10.06 16.22
N ASP A 226 1.58 -11.08 17.03
CA ASP A 226 2.92 -11.33 17.58
C ASP A 226 3.98 -11.51 16.48
N ASP A 227 3.61 -12.15 15.37
CA ASP A 227 4.46 -12.31 14.19
C ASP A 227 4.59 -11.05 13.32
N GLY A 228 3.89 -9.96 13.65
CA GLY A 228 3.89 -8.68 12.92
C GLY A 228 3.25 -8.71 11.53
N ARG A 229 2.65 -9.84 11.12
CA ARG A 229 2.08 -10.01 9.77
C ARG A 229 0.67 -9.44 9.66
N ILE A 230 -0.16 -9.63 10.68
CA ILE A 230 -1.54 -9.15 10.72
C ILE A 230 -1.55 -7.76 11.40
N PRO A 231 -1.89 -6.68 10.67
CA PRO A 231 -1.92 -5.34 11.24
C PRO A 231 -3.12 -5.14 12.19
N PRO A 232 -3.07 -4.12 13.06
CA PRO A 232 -4.28 -3.63 13.73
C PRO A 232 -5.31 -3.09 12.72
N ILE A 233 -6.51 -2.77 13.19
CA ILE A 233 -7.59 -2.19 12.36
C ILE A 233 -7.08 -0.93 11.63
N PRO A 234 -6.57 0.10 12.31
CA PRO A 234 -6.00 1.29 11.67
C PRO A 234 -4.55 1.07 11.19
N ALA A 235 -4.35 1.24 9.89
CA ALA A 235 -3.03 1.45 9.31
C ALA A 235 -2.96 2.81 8.59
N LEU A 236 -2.26 3.77 9.18
CA LEU A 236 -2.17 5.15 8.71
C LEU A 236 -1.03 5.29 7.69
N ALA A 237 -1.32 5.20 6.39
CA ALA A 237 -0.33 5.29 5.33
C ALA A 237 -0.16 6.73 4.83
N THR A 238 0.74 7.47 5.46
CA THR A 238 1.00 8.88 5.15
C THR A 238 2.42 9.31 5.50
N HIS A 239 2.96 10.29 4.76
CA HIS A 239 4.21 10.99 5.06
C HIS A 239 3.98 12.44 5.50
N ASP A 240 2.71 12.81 5.75
CA ASP A 240 2.31 14.15 6.17
C ASP A 240 2.38 14.25 7.69
N GLU A 241 3.36 15.03 8.17
CA GLU A 241 3.63 15.21 9.60
C GLU A 241 2.45 15.81 10.36
N LYS A 242 1.61 16.63 9.72
CA LYS A 242 0.43 17.20 10.37
C LYS A 242 -0.61 16.11 10.68
N ARG A 243 -0.80 15.17 9.74
CA ARG A 243 -1.70 14.02 9.92
C ARG A 243 -1.18 13.05 10.97
N ILE A 244 0.15 12.86 11.01
CA ILE A 244 0.81 12.04 12.03
C ILE A 244 0.65 12.66 13.42
N ALA A 245 0.91 13.96 13.55
CA ALA A 245 0.72 14.68 14.81
C ALA A 245 -0.75 14.63 15.27
N PHE A 246 -1.70 14.83 14.35
CA PHE A 246 -3.12 14.68 14.64
C PHE A 246 -3.46 13.29 15.19
N ALA A 247 -2.99 12.22 14.52
CA ALA A 247 -3.21 10.85 14.96
C ALA A 247 -2.63 10.59 16.35
N LYS A 248 -1.38 11.01 16.60
CA LYS A 248 -0.74 10.87 17.93
C LYS A 248 -1.57 11.54 19.03
N ASN A 249 -1.98 12.80 18.81
CA ASN A 249 -2.76 13.57 19.77
C ASN A 249 -4.14 12.95 20.00
N TYR A 250 -4.80 12.45 18.96
CA TYR A 250 -6.11 11.81 19.09
C TYR A 250 -6.01 10.46 19.83
N ALA A 251 -5.00 9.63 19.52
CA ALA A 251 -4.75 8.39 20.25
C ALA A 251 -4.54 8.64 21.74
N GLU A 252 -3.70 9.63 22.09
CA GLU A 252 -3.48 10.02 23.49
C GLU A 252 -4.77 10.49 24.16
N LYS A 253 -5.55 11.34 23.49
CA LYS A 253 -6.83 11.86 23.98
C LYS A 253 -7.81 10.74 24.35
N ILE A 254 -7.89 9.68 23.55
CA ILE A 254 -8.83 8.56 23.78
C ILE A 254 -8.20 7.39 24.54
N GLY A 255 -6.93 7.49 24.94
CA GLY A 255 -6.20 6.41 25.61
C GLY A 255 -5.93 5.17 24.73
N LEU A 256 -5.85 5.34 23.41
CA LEU A 256 -5.52 4.23 22.49
C LEU A 256 -4.03 3.87 22.60
N PRO A 257 -3.67 2.63 22.98
CA PRO A 257 -2.28 2.24 23.09
C PRO A 257 -1.56 2.25 21.73
N LYS A 258 -0.26 2.53 21.73
CA LYS A 258 0.55 2.64 20.50
C LYS A 258 0.62 1.37 19.65
N HIS A 259 0.34 0.20 20.23
CA HIS A 259 0.31 -1.08 19.50
C HIS A 259 -1.06 -1.37 18.85
N ALA A 260 -2.07 -0.53 19.10
CA ALA A 260 -3.41 -0.66 18.53
C ALA A 260 -3.58 0.08 17.20
N PHE A 261 -2.51 0.67 16.67
CA PHE A 261 -2.46 1.21 15.32
C PHE A 261 -1.03 1.19 14.78
N GLU A 262 -0.88 1.26 13.46
CA GLU A 262 0.43 1.36 12.83
C GLU A 262 0.49 2.55 11.86
N PHE A 263 1.66 3.16 11.78
CA PHE A 263 1.99 4.05 10.66
C PHE A 263 2.53 3.20 9.52
N GLN A 264 2.28 3.64 8.28
CA GLN A 264 2.88 3.03 7.11
C GLN A 264 3.52 4.06 6.18
N MET A 265 4.70 3.73 5.66
CA MET A 265 5.42 4.59 4.72
C MET A 265 6.08 3.76 3.63
N LEU A 266 6.21 4.37 2.47
CA LEU A 266 6.93 3.80 1.34
C LEU A 266 8.42 3.66 1.63
N TYR A 267 9.00 2.56 1.15
CA TYR A 267 10.44 2.34 1.16
C TYR A 267 11.18 3.53 0.53
N GLY A 268 12.24 3.99 1.20
CA GLY A 268 13.06 5.10 0.70
C GLY A 268 12.53 6.51 0.98
N ILE A 269 11.29 6.67 1.43
CA ILE A 269 10.66 7.99 1.61
C ILE A 269 10.59 8.34 3.10
N ARG A 270 11.16 9.49 3.48
CA ARG A 270 11.12 10.01 4.86
C ARG A 270 11.65 9.03 5.91
N ARG A 271 12.84 8.46 5.66
CA ARG A 271 13.52 7.53 6.59
C ARG A 271 13.72 8.14 7.97
N ASP A 272 14.02 9.44 8.01
CA ASP A 272 14.08 10.27 9.22
C ASP A 272 12.80 10.14 10.08
N LEU A 273 11.63 10.25 9.44
CA LEU A 273 10.35 10.19 10.13
C LEU A 273 9.98 8.75 10.52
N GLN A 274 10.35 7.77 9.69
CA GLN A 274 10.19 6.35 10.02
C GLN A 274 10.98 5.98 11.28
N GLU A 275 12.25 6.39 11.36
CA GLU A 275 13.11 6.18 12.53
C GLU A 275 12.58 6.92 13.77
N GLN A 276 12.10 8.16 13.61
CA GLN A 276 11.52 8.91 14.73
C GLN A 276 10.28 8.21 15.31
N LEU A 277 9.35 7.75 14.45
CA LEU A 277 8.14 7.05 14.92
C LEU A 277 8.45 5.73 15.64
N MET A 278 9.48 5.01 15.20
CA MET A 278 9.97 3.81 15.89
C MET A 278 10.55 4.16 17.27
N LYS A 279 11.37 5.21 17.38
CA LYS A 279 11.91 5.70 18.67
C LYS A 279 10.80 6.16 19.62
N ASP A 280 9.74 6.74 19.08
CA ASP A 280 8.54 7.11 19.84
C ASP A 280 7.71 5.88 20.26
N GLY A 281 8.07 4.67 19.86
CA GLY A 281 7.42 3.41 20.24
C GLY A 281 6.17 3.05 19.43
N TYR A 282 5.98 3.63 18.24
CA TYR A 282 4.90 3.26 17.33
C TYR A 282 5.32 2.12 16.41
N ILE A 283 4.33 1.33 15.96
CA ILE A 283 4.55 0.34 14.90
C ILE A 283 4.75 1.08 13.57
N MET A 284 5.85 0.78 12.88
CA MET A 284 6.17 1.34 11.58
C MET A 284 6.24 0.22 10.53
N ARG A 285 5.24 0.18 9.63
CA ARG A 285 5.26 -0.70 8.45
C ARG A 285 5.88 -0.02 7.24
N VAL A 286 6.89 -0.64 6.65
CA VAL A 286 7.50 -0.17 5.40
C VAL A 286 6.89 -0.91 4.21
N TYR A 287 6.31 -0.18 3.26
CA TYR A 287 5.81 -0.70 1.99
C TYR A 287 6.96 -0.82 0.99
N ILE A 288 7.28 -2.05 0.60
CA ILE A 288 8.41 -2.42 -0.25
C ILE A 288 7.87 -2.79 -1.65
N PRO A 289 7.91 -1.86 -2.61
CA PRO A 289 7.58 -2.16 -3.99
C PRO A 289 8.78 -2.87 -4.65
N PHE A 290 8.58 -3.95 -5.39
CA PHE A 290 9.65 -4.65 -6.13
C PHE A 290 9.13 -5.22 -7.44
N GLY A 291 10.01 -5.57 -8.36
CA GLY A 291 9.63 -6.20 -9.63
C GLY A 291 10.19 -5.49 -10.85
N PRO A 292 10.09 -6.12 -12.04
CA PRO A 292 10.64 -5.57 -13.27
C PRO A 292 9.94 -4.29 -13.73
N GLN A 293 8.66 -4.09 -13.37
CA GLN A 293 7.85 -2.94 -13.78
C GLN A 293 8.01 -1.72 -12.84
N TRP A 294 9.25 -1.40 -12.48
CA TRP A 294 9.57 -0.36 -11.50
C TRP A 294 9.42 1.07 -12.04
N TYR A 295 9.50 1.27 -13.35
CA TYR A 295 9.57 2.59 -13.97
C TYR A 295 8.29 3.44 -13.75
N PRO A 296 7.06 2.95 -14.03
CA PRO A 296 5.85 3.73 -13.78
C PRO A 296 5.66 4.10 -12.30
N TYR A 297 6.05 3.19 -11.40
CA TYR A 297 6.06 3.46 -9.96
C TYR A 297 7.04 4.59 -9.61
N PHE A 298 8.29 4.50 -10.09
CA PHE A 298 9.33 5.48 -9.85
C PHE A 298 8.93 6.88 -10.34
N MET A 299 8.37 6.99 -11.54
CA MET A 299 7.93 8.27 -12.09
C MET A 299 6.83 8.94 -11.26
N ARG A 300 5.88 8.15 -10.73
CA ARG A 300 4.86 8.66 -9.80
C ARG A 300 5.49 9.19 -8.50
N ARG A 301 6.50 8.51 -7.96
CA ARG A 301 7.23 8.97 -6.75
C ARG A 301 8.02 10.25 -6.98
N LEU A 302 8.57 10.46 -8.18
CA LEU A 302 9.19 11.73 -8.55
C LEU A 302 8.14 12.85 -8.63
N ALA A 303 6.97 12.57 -9.21
CA ALA A 303 5.91 13.55 -9.41
C ALA A 303 5.29 14.09 -8.09
N GLU A 304 5.41 13.33 -7.00
CA GLU A 304 4.78 13.65 -5.71
C GLU A 304 5.49 14.71 -4.88
N ARG A 305 6.80 14.93 -5.08
CA ARG A 305 7.53 16.00 -4.38
C ARG A 305 8.51 16.71 -5.31
N PRO A 306 8.45 18.06 -5.42
CA PRO A 306 9.42 18.85 -6.20
C PRO A 306 10.88 18.59 -5.80
N ALA A 307 11.15 18.31 -4.53
CA ALA A 307 12.48 17.97 -4.04
C ALA A 307 13.04 16.65 -4.64
N ASN A 308 12.17 15.66 -4.91
CA ASN A 308 12.57 14.43 -5.58
C ASN A 308 12.96 14.71 -7.04
N VAL A 309 12.29 15.69 -7.68
CA VAL A 309 12.60 16.11 -9.04
C VAL A 309 13.88 16.94 -9.10
N TRP A 310 14.10 17.87 -8.18
CA TRP A 310 15.35 18.65 -8.11
C TRP A 310 16.57 17.75 -7.94
N PHE A 311 16.45 16.68 -7.14
CA PHE A 311 17.49 15.66 -7.03
C PHE A 311 17.73 14.90 -8.34
N PHE A 312 16.67 14.55 -9.09
CA PHE A 312 16.81 13.92 -10.41
C PHE A 312 17.50 14.85 -11.41
N VAL A 313 17.05 16.11 -11.49
CA VAL A 313 17.56 17.13 -12.42
C VAL A 313 19.01 17.50 -12.12
N SER A 314 19.34 17.78 -10.85
CA SER A 314 20.73 18.13 -10.45
C SER A 314 21.75 17.03 -10.74
N ASN A 315 21.31 15.77 -10.76
CA ASN A 315 22.15 14.64 -11.12
C ASN A 315 22.09 14.27 -12.61
N PHE A 316 21.05 14.68 -13.35
CA PHE A 316 20.97 14.53 -14.81
C PHE A 316 21.97 15.45 -15.53
N PHE A 317 22.30 16.61 -14.95
CA PHE A 317 23.25 17.58 -15.52
C PHE A 317 24.68 17.46 -15.00
N ARG A 318 24.94 16.59 -14.02
CA ARG A 318 26.31 16.21 -13.64
C ARG A 318 26.80 15.10 -14.57
N LYS A 319 27.35 15.51 -15.72
CA LYS A 319 28.30 14.70 -16.48
C LYS A 319 29.59 14.55 -15.69
#